data_AF-A0A1M2VIK3-F1
#
_entry.id   AF-A0A1M2VIK3-F1
#
_cell.length_a   1.000
_cell.length_b   1.000
_cell.length_c   1.000
_cell.angle_alpha   90.00
_cell.angle_beta   90.00
_cell.angle_gamma   90.00
#
_symmetry.space_group_name_H-M   'P 1'
#
loop_
_entity.id
_entity.type
_entity.pdbx_description
1 polymer ?
#
loop_
_entity_poly.entity_id
_entity_poly.type
_entity_poly.pdbx_seq_one_letter_code
_entity_poly.pdbx_strand_id
1 'polypeptide(L)'
;MPSLAIARSANSAALSALAHIPVAIFVGGTSGIGRATAEAFARHTRGNARIILIGRNKAAADAVLASFPKPPAAAKHEFVACDVSRMRNIHAITSTLIARLPKVNYLVLSPGLLNFKGRDETDEGIDRRLGLHYYARWKFTYDLLPLLRKAKDAGEDARVLSVLGAGYGMEADLKDLGLKTSYSIPRAGRMSPTYTDLMMESFAEQHPDIAFVHANPGGVRTSLLEHAYPSLKRLSGAFDLLLYPFTNSAADCAEYMLYALLQSGNGASRRGSKGEDIGKWRYFGSDEARKAVWEHSKAEMDRALAISG
;
A
#
# COMPACT_ATOMS: atom_id res chain seq x y z
N MET A 1 -6.80 -20.02 -7.13
CA MET A 1 -6.69 -19.25 -5.88
C MET A 1 -6.09 -20.14 -4.80
N PRO A 2 -5.04 -19.72 -4.07
CA PRO A 2 -4.46 -20.52 -3.00
C PRO A 2 -5.45 -20.64 -1.82
N SER A 3 -5.38 -21.76 -1.08
CA SER A 3 -5.99 -21.83 0.25
C SER A 3 -5.16 -21.01 1.25
N LEU A 4 -5.74 -20.65 2.39
CA LEU A 4 -5.02 -19.92 3.44
C LEU A 4 -3.81 -20.70 3.96
N ALA A 5 -3.91 -22.04 4.05
CA ALA A 5 -2.79 -22.89 4.46
C ALA A 5 -1.65 -22.86 3.44
N ILE A 6 -1.97 -22.90 2.14
CA ILE A 6 -0.99 -22.76 1.06
C ILE A 6 -0.33 -21.38 1.13
N ALA A 7 -1.12 -20.31 1.32
CA ALA A 7 -0.60 -18.96 1.43
C ALA A 7 0.40 -18.81 2.59
N ARG A 8 0.04 -19.29 3.79
CA ARG A 8 0.92 -19.28 4.97
C ARG A 8 2.21 -20.06 4.76
N SER A 9 2.10 -21.26 4.18
CA SER A 9 3.26 -22.12 3.91
C SER A 9 4.22 -21.45 2.92
N ALA A 10 3.70 -20.91 1.82
CA ALA A 10 4.50 -20.22 0.82
C ALA A 10 5.16 -18.94 1.37
N ASN A 11 4.45 -18.17 2.19
CA ASN A 11 4.99 -16.98 2.87
C ASN A 11 6.16 -17.34 3.79
N SER A 12 5.98 -18.39 4.61
CA SER A 12 7.02 -18.87 5.51
C SER A 12 8.23 -19.38 4.72
N ALA A 13 8.03 -20.15 3.65
CA ALA A 13 9.11 -20.65 2.81
C ALA A 13 9.91 -19.51 2.18
N ALA A 14 9.23 -18.52 1.59
CA ALA A 14 9.87 -17.38 0.93
C ALA A 14 10.68 -16.52 1.90
N LEU A 15 10.13 -16.21 3.09
CA LEU A 15 10.78 -15.31 4.05
C LEU A 15 11.85 -15.99 4.91
N SER A 16 11.72 -17.29 5.20
CA SER A 16 12.74 -18.03 5.93
C SER A 16 13.96 -18.39 5.08
N ALA A 17 13.83 -18.39 3.75
CA ALA A 17 14.93 -18.63 2.81
C ALA A 17 15.80 -17.38 2.54
N LEU A 18 15.46 -16.22 3.10
CA LEU A 18 16.25 -14.99 2.92
C LEU A 18 17.63 -15.16 3.54
N ALA A 19 18.67 -14.96 2.72
CA ALA A 19 20.07 -15.00 3.15
C ALA A 19 20.52 -13.72 3.88
N HIS A 20 19.67 -12.69 3.90
CA HIS A 20 19.95 -11.36 4.45
C HIS A 20 18.80 -10.88 5.34
N ILE A 21 19.08 -9.87 6.17
CA ILE A 21 18.05 -9.17 6.95
C ILE A 21 17.36 -8.16 6.03
N PRO A 22 16.08 -8.35 5.64
CA PRO A 22 15.41 -7.43 4.75
C PRO A 22 15.00 -6.14 5.46
N VAL A 23 14.87 -5.06 4.69
CA VAL A 23 14.22 -3.82 5.13
C VAL A 23 12.83 -3.74 4.53
N ALA A 24 11.81 -3.66 5.37
CA ALA A 24 10.41 -3.60 4.96
C ALA A 24 9.72 -2.34 5.52
N ILE A 25 9.05 -1.58 4.65
CA ILE A 25 8.28 -0.39 5.01
C ILE A 25 6.79 -0.68 4.85
N PHE A 26 6.00 -0.45 5.89
CA PHE A 26 4.56 -0.59 5.89
C PHE A 26 3.88 0.75 6.11
N VAL A 27 3.42 1.36 5.01
CA VAL A 27 2.66 2.60 5.02
C VAL A 27 1.19 2.28 5.32
N GLY A 28 0.64 2.93 6.35
CA GLY A 28 -0.63 2.51 6.94
C GLY A 28 -0.48 1.31 7.88
N GLY A 29 0.72 1.06 8.40
CA GLY A 29 1.07 -0.11 9.23
C GLY A 29 0.51 -0.10 10.66
N THR A 30 -0.28 0.90 11.05
CA THR A 30 -0.77 1.05 12.44
C THR A 30 -2.20 0.55 12.67
N SER A 31 -2.93 0.17 11.61
CA SER A 31 -4.29 -0.38 11.74
C SER A 31 -4.67 -1.25 10.55
N GLY A 32 -5.78 -2.00 10.68
CA GLY A 32 -6.42 -2.72 9.56
C GLY A 32 -5.48 -3.68 8.84
N ILE A 33 -5.52 -3.67 7.51
CA ILE A 33 -4.76 -4.58 6.65
C ILE A 33 -3.26 -4.33 6.80
N GLY A 34 -2.80 -3.09 6.65
CA GLY A 34 -1.37 -2.74 6.76
C GLY A 34 -0.72 -3.21 8.06
N ARG A 35 -1.40 -3.05 9.21
CA ARG A 35 -0.96 -3.61 10.49
C ARG A 35 -0.84 -5.13 10.44
N ALA A 36 -1.91 -5.80 10.04
CA ALA A 36 -1.94 -7.26 10.02
C ALA A 36 -0.89 -7.85 9.07
N THR A 37 -0.63 -7.17 7.94
CA THR A 37 0.45 -7.55 6.99
C THR A 37 1.83 -7.36 7.63
N ALA A 38 2.07 -6.28 8.38
CA ALA A 38 3.32 -6.09 9.10
C ALA A 38 3.53 -7.15 10.20
N GLU A 39 2.48 -7.47 10.97
CA GLU A 39 2.51 -8.55 11.97
C GLU A 39 2.77 -9.92 11.34
N ALA A 40 2.13 -10.24 10.21
CA ALA A 40 2.37 -11.48 9.48
C ALA A 40 3.81 -11.55 8.95
N PHE A 41 4.33 -10.45 8.41
CA PHE A 41 5.71 -10.38 7.93
C PHE A 41 6.71 -10.57 9.06
N ALA A 42 6.48 -9.93 10.21
CA ALA A 42 7.28 -10.10 11.41
C ALA A 42 7.25 -11.55 11.93
N ARG A 43 6.09 -12.22 11.91
CA ARG A 43 5.96 -13.65 12.28
C ARG A 43 6.77 -14.56 11.35
N HIS A 44 6.60 -14.41 10.03
CA HIS A 44 7.26 -15.27 9.04
C HIS A 44 8.78 -15.06 8.99
N THR A 45 9.26 -13.85 9.27
CA THR A 45 10.69 -13.55 9.44
C THR A 45 11.21 -13.87 10.84
N ARG A 46 10.35 -14.30 11.78
CA ARG A 46 10.68 -14.52 13.20
C ARG A 46 11.36 -13.29 13.84
N GLY A 47 10.92 -12.09 13.45
CA GLY A 47 11.51 -10.82 13.89
C GLY A 47 12.83 -10.47 13.21
N ASN A 48 13.40 -11.33 12.36
CA ASN A 48 14.68 -11.11 11.69
C ASN A 48 14.54 -10.21 10.45
N ALA A 49 13.96 -9.02 10.62
CA ALA A 49 13.78 -8.01 9.59
C ALA A 49 13.80 -6.61 10.19
N ARG A 50 14.28 -5.62 9.44
CA ARG A 50 14.09 -4.22 9.81
C ARG A 50 12.73 -3.76 9.31
N ILE A 51 11.77 -3.59 10.21
CA ILE A 51 10.39 -3.23 9.88
C ILE A 51 10.14 -1.79 10.29
N ILE A 52 9.67 -0.98 9.34
CA ILE A 52 9.37 0.44 9.53
C ILE A 52 7.87 0.62 9.35
N LEU A 53 7.16 0.98 10.42
CA LEU A 53 5.75 1.34 10.35
C LEU A 53 5.61 2.83 10.09
N ILE A 54 4.82 3.20 9.09
CA ILE A 54 4.52 4.60 8.80
C ILE A 54 3.02 4.85 8.99
N GLY A 55 2.69 5.84 9.81
CA GLY A 55 1.31 6.21 10.12
C GLY A 55 1.23 7.38 11.08
N ARG A 56 0.03 7.69 11.58
CA ARG A 56 -0.20 8.89 12.42
C ARG A 56 -0.14 8.61 13.91
N ASN A 57 -0.52 7.40 14.34
CA ASN A 57 -0.75 7.09 15.74
C ASN A 57 0.44 6.31 16.33
N LYS A 58 1.29 7.01 17.10
CA LYS A 58 2.45 6.42 17.76
C LYS A 58 2.06 5.32 18.75
N ALA A 59 1.06 5.55 19.60
CA ALA A 59 0.66 4.56 20.60
C ALA A 59 0.18 3.24 19.95
N ALA A 60 -0.59 3.34 18.86
CA ALA A 60 -0.98 2.16 18.09
C ALA A 60 0.23 1.47 17.45
N ALA A 61 1.20 2.25 16.93
CA ALA A 61 2.43 1.69 16.38
C ALA A 61 3.27 0.97 17.45
N ASP A 62 3.45 1.56 18.62
CA ASP A 62 4.21 0.98 19.73
C ASP A 62 3.60 -0.37 20.16
N ALA A 63 2.26 -0.46 20.24
CA ALA A 63 1.57 -1.71 20.53
C ALA A 63 1.79 -2.79 19.46
N VAL A 64 1.84 -2.40 18.18
CA VAL A 64 2.13 -3.31 17.06
C VAL A 64 3.58 -3.77 17.11
N LEU A 65 4.53 -2.86 17.30
CA LEU A 65 5.95 -3.20 17.39
C LEU A 65 6.23 -4.13 18.59
N ALA A 66 5.54 -3.93 19.71
CA ALA A 66 5.64 -4.79 20.89
C ALA A 66 5.05 -6.19 20.68
N SER A 67 4.16 -6.38 19.70
CA SER A 67 3.59 -7.69 19.36
C SER A 67 4.48 -8.53 18.44
N PHE A 68 5.51 -7.92 17.85
CA PHE A 68 6.43 -8.63 16.96
C PHE A 68 7.29 -9.64 17.72
N PRO A 69 7.67 -10.77 17.09
CA PRO A 69 8.68 -11.66 17.66
C PRO A 69 9.95 -10.88 17.98
N LYS A 70 10.60 -11.18 19.11
CA LYS A 70 11.85 -10.51 19.49
C LYS A 70 12.89 -10.71 18.38
N PRO A 71 13.46 -9.63 17.83
CA PRO A 71 14.47 -9.74 16.79
C PRO A 71 15.73 -10.41 17.35
N PRO A 72 16.47 -11.19 16.55
CA PRO A 72 17.89 -11.43 16.84
C PRO A 72 18.57 -10.06 16.92
N ALA A 73 19.51 -9.87 17.86
CA ALA A 73 20.01 -8.59 18.38
C ALA A 73 20.33 -7.44 17.38
N ALA A 74 20.36 -7.69 16.07
CA ALA A 74 20.64 -6.73 15.00
C ALA A 74 19.40 -6.03 14.39
N ALA A 75 18.20 -6.64 14.39
CA ALA A 75 17.05 -6.06 13.70
C ALA A 75 16.31 -5.02 14.57
N LYS A 76 16.32 -3.74 14.13
CA LYS A 76 15.62 -2.63 14.82
C LYS A 76 14.33 -2.28 14.08
N HIS A 77 13.19 -2.68 14.63
CA HIS A 77 11.90 -2.18 14.15
C HIS A 77 11.67 -0.74 14.64
N GLU A 78 11.03 0.10 13.84
CA GLU A 78 10.82 1.52 14.18
C GLU A 78 9.49 2.05 13.63
N PHE A 79 9.04 3.16 14.21
CA PHE A 79 7.86 3.89 13.76
C PHE A 79 8.25 5.27 13.26
N VAL A 80 7.67 5.69 12.14
CA VAL A 80 7.79 7.04 11.58
C VAL A 80 6.41 7.68 11.53
N ALA A 81 6.23 8.75 12.29
CA ALA A 81 5.01 9.53 12.29
C ALA A 81 4.88 10.31 10.98
N CYS A 82 3.79 10.11 10.25
CA CYS A 82 3.51 10.83 9.02
C CYS A 82 1.99 10.87 8.75
N ASP A 83 1.45 12.06 8.49
CA ASP A 83 0.16 12.19 7.80
C ASP A 83 0.40 12.04 6.29
N VAL A 84 0.16 10.82 5.80
CA VAL A 84 0.35 10.44 4.39
C VAL A 84 -0.77 10.94 3.47
N SER A 85 -1.70 11.77 3.97
CA SER A 85 -2.62 12.51 3.11
C SER A 85 -1.97 13.74 2.46
N ARG A 86 -0.72 14.08 2.83
CA ARG A 86 0.05 15.23 2.34
C ARG A 86 1.32 14.79 1.63
N MET A 87 1.51 15.24 0.39
CA MET A 87 2.66 14.86 -0.43
C MET A 87 3.96 15.48 0.08
N ARG A 88 3.91 16.69 0.66
CA ARG A 88 5.06 17.33 1.33
C ARG A 88 5.58 16.50 2.52
N ASN A 89 4.65 15.94 3.31
CA ASN A 89 5.02 15.10 4.45
C ASN A 89 5.68 13.81 3.97
N ILE A 90 5.14 13.20 2.91
CA ILE A 90 5.74 12.00 2.30
C ILE A 90 7.14 12.33 1.79
N HIS A 91 7.32 13.43 1.08
CA HIS A 91 8.63 13.83 0.57
C HIS A 91 9.67 14.07 1.69
N ALA A 92 9.29 14.73 2.78
CA ALA A 92 10.17 14.98 3.91
C ALA A 92 10.62 13.67 4.58
N ILE A 93 9.69 12.75 4.82
CA ILE A 93 10.04 11.47 5.46
C ILE A 93 10.82 10.56 4.50
N THR A 94 10.47 10.50 3.21
CA THR A 94 11.19 9.65 2.24
C THR A 94 12.62 10.15 2.06
N SER A 95 12.85 11.46 2.00
CA SER A 95 14.18 12.06 1.98
C SER A 95 15.01 11.64 3.19
N THR A 96 14.41 11.68 4.38
CA THR A 96 15.05 11.22 5.63
C THR A 96 15.36 9.71 5.59
N LEU A 97 14.47 8.89 5.03
CA LEU A 97 14.69 7.45 4.87
C LEU A 97 15.82 7.15 3.88
N ILE A 98 15.86 7.84 2.74
CA ILE A 98 16.90 7.68 1.70
C ILE A 98 18.28 8.00 2.27
N ALA A 99 18.40 9.03 3.11
CA ALA A 99 19.66 9.43 3.71
C ALA A 99 20.23 8.40 4.71
N ARG A 100 19.39 7.56 5.33
CA ARG A 100 19.80 6.70 6.46
C ARG A 100 19.64 5.19 6.22
N LEU A 101 18.80 4.78 5.28
CA LEU A 101 18.56 3.37 5.00
C LEU A 101 19.54 2.87 3.93
N PRO A 102 20.10 1.66 4.10
CA PRO A 102 20.97 1.08 3.08
C PRO A 102 20.20 0.69 1.83
N LYS A 103 18.95 0.26 1.97
CA LYS A 103 18.08 -0.29 0.92
C LYS A 103 16.65 -0.45 1.45
N VAL A 104 15.72 -0.79 0.56
CA VAL A 104 14.36 -1.26 0.89
C VAL A 104 14.07 -2.48 0.03
N ASN A 105 13.73 -3.61 0.66
CA ASN A 105 13.38 -4.85 -0.03
C ASN A 105 11.87 -4.96 -0.27
N TYR A 106 11.06 -4.48 0.68
CA TYR A 106 9.61 -4.59 0.62
C TYR A 106 8.94 -3.26 0.97
N LEU A 107 8.15 -2.71 0.04
CA LEU A 107 7.34 -1.52 0.27
C LEU A 107 5.86 -1.88 0.20
N VAL A 108 5.16 -1.83 1.32
CA VAL A 108 3.73 -2.16 1.43
C VAL A 108 2.92 -0.89 1.68
N LEU A 109 1.97 -0.62 0.80
CA LEU A 109 1.17 0.60 0.75
C LEU A 109 -0.30 0.25 0.97
N SER A 110 -0.77 0.43 2.20
CA SER A 110 -2.16 0.18 2.61
C SER A 110 -2.95 1.41 3.14
N PRO A 111 -2.54 2.70 3.01
CA PRO A 111 -3.39 3.79 3.45
C PRO A 111 -4.75 3.80 2.76
N GLY A 112 -5.80 4.03 3.53
CA GLY A 112 -7.17 4.08 3.04
C GLY A 112 -8.01 5.06 3.83
N LEU A 113 -8.99 5.62 3.15
CA LEU A 113 -10.00 6.50 3.72
C LEU A 113 -11.39 6.00 3.35
N LEU A 114 -12.26 5.95 4.35
CA LEU A 114 -13.70 5.88 4.16
C LEU A 114 -14.28 7.21 4.66
N ASN A 115 -14.91 7.96 3.77
CA ASN A 115 -15.75 9.10 4.12
C ASN A 115 -16.92 9.15 3.13
N PHE A 116 -18.06 9.68 3.56
CA PHE A 116 -19.20 9.97 2.69
C PHE A 116 -19.34 11.48 2.42
N LYS A 117 -18.32 12.25 2.79
CA LYS A 117 -18.21 13.65 2.38
C LYS A 117 -17.89 13.70 0.89
N GLY A 118 -18.29 14.79 0.23
CA GLY A 118 -17.85 15.10 -1.12
C GLY A 118 -16.35 15.35 -1.19
N ARG A 119 -15.91 16.07 -2.23
CA ARG A 119 -14.50 16.44 -2.38
C ARG A 119 -14.01 17.20 -1.14
N ASP A 120 -12.91 16.74 -0.57
CA ASP A 120 -12.32 17.29 0.67
C ASP A 120 -10.84 17.50 0.43
N GLU A 121 -10.44 18.75 0.18
CA GLU A 121 -9.07 19.06 -0.23
C GLU A 121 -8.13 19.29 0.95
N THR A 122 -6.88 18.96 0.69
CA THR A 122 -5.73 19.38 1.45
C THR A 122 -5.35 20.83 1.09
N ASP A 123 -4.49 21.45 1.87
CA ASP A 123 -3.80 22.70 1.55
C ASP A 123 -2.89 22.60 0.31
N GLU A 124 -2.65 21.38 -0.20
CA GLU A 124 -1.96 21.11 -1.47
C GLU A 124 -2.92 21.10 -2.68
N GLY A 125 -4.22 21.36 -2.45
CA GLY A 125 -5.26 21.25 -3.46
C GLY A 125 -5.56 19.82 -3.89
N ILE A 126 -5.03 18.80 -3.20
CA ILE A 126 -5.31 17.39 -3.50
C ILE A 126 -6.51 16.94 -2.66
N ASP A 127 -7.50 16.27 -3.27
CA ASP A 127 -8.57 15.62 -2.51
C ASP A 127 -8.01 14.52 -1.60
N ARG A 128 -8.44 14.45 -0.34
CA ARG A 128 -7.90 13.52 0.66
C ARG A 128 -8.09 12.06 0.30
N ARG A 129 -9.17 11.69 -0.40
CA ARG A 129 -9.36 10.32 -0.86
C ARG A 129 -8.37 10.02 -1.97
N LEU A 130 -8.23 10.89 -2.97
CA LEU A 130 -7.21 10.69 -4.02
C LEU A 130 -5.78 10.70 -3.45
N GLY A 131 -5.51 11.61 -2.52
CA GLY A 131 -4.27 11.70 -1.78
C GLY A 131 -3.92 10.38 -1.11
N LEU A 132 -4.88 9.80 -0.38
CA LEU A 132 -4.67 8.55 0.34
C LEU A 132 -4.80 7.29 -0.50
N HIS A 133 -5.66 7.25 -1.52
CA HIS A 133 -5.94 6.05 -2.34
C HIS A 133 -5.00 5.95 -3.53
N TYR A 134 -4.43 7.05 -4.02
CA TYR A 134 -3.54 7.04 -5.19
C TYR A 134 -2.23 7.77 -4.96
N TYR A 135 -2.25 9.09 -4.76
CA TYR A 135 -1.03 9.91 -4.83
C TYR A 135 0.03 9.52 -3.79
N ALA A 136 -0.38 9.16 -2.57
CA ALA A 136 0.55 8.66 -1.56
C ALA A 136 1.30 7.42 -2.04
N ARG A 137 0.62 6.48 -2.71
CA ARG A 137 1.23 5.25 -3.22
C ARG A 137 2.26 5.58 -4.29
N TRP A 138 1.87 6.44 -5.23
CA TRP A 138 2.75 6.91 -6.29
C TRP A 138 4.00 7.58 -5.69
N LYS A 139 3.81 8.54 -4.78
CA LYS A 139 4.90 9.32 -4.17
C LYS A 139 5.87 8.46 -3.36
N PHE A 140 5.36 7.55 -2.52
CA PHE A 140 6.22 6.62 -1.78
C PHE A 140 7.03 5.73 -2.71
N THR A 141 6.40 5.21 -3.77
CA THR A 141 7.08 4.34 -4.74
C THR A 141 8.15 5.12 -5.51
N TYR A 142 7.80 6.32 -5.99
CA TYR A 142 8.69 7.20 -6.74
C TYR A 142 9.89 7.64 -5.91
N ASP A 143 9.67 8.16 -4.70
CA ASP A 143 10.75 8.68 -3.86
C ASP A 143 11.68 7.58 -3.34
N LEU A 144 11.12 6.43 -2.96
CA LEU A 144 11.91 5.33 -2.37
C LEU A 144 12.53 4.41 -3.44
N LEU A 145 12.31 4.69 -4.72
CA LEU A 145 12.89 3.95 -5.83
C LEU A 145 14.41 3.79 -5.74
N PRO A 146 15.21 4.81 -5.35
CA PRO A 146 16.66 4.62 -5.16
C PRO A 146 17.00 3.54 -4.11
N LEU A 147 16.19 3.40 -3.05
CA LEU A 147 16.41 2.36 -2.04
C LEU A 147 15.98 0.96 -2.52
N LEU A 148 14.93 0.89 -3.35
CA LEU A 148 14.51 -0.35 -4.01
C LEU A 148 15.59 -0.81 -5.01
N ARG A 149 16.21 0.12 -5.74
CA ARG A 149 17.36 -0.14 -6.63
C ARG A 149 18.56 -0.67 -5.86
N LYS A 150 18.95 -0.04 -4.75
CA LYS A 150 20.05 -0.54 -3.89
C LYS A 150 19.85 -1.99 -3.44
N ALA A 151 18.61 -2.43 -3.19
CA ALA A 151 18.34 -3.85 -2.89
C ALA A 151 18.61 -4.75 -4.11
N LYS A 152 18.15 -4.37 -5.30
CA LYS A 152 18.43 -5.13 -6.53
C LYS A 152 19.90 -5.14 -6.91
N ASP A 153 20.60 -4.02 -6.78
CA ASP A 153 22.03 -3.91 -7.06
C ASP A 153 22.86 -4.80 -6.12
N ALA A 154 22.37 -5.04 -4.89
CA ALA A 154 22.94 -5.99 -3.95
C ALA A 154 22.58 -7.47 -4.25
N GLY A 155 21.88 -7.76 -5.36
CA GLY A 155 21.43 -9.10 -5.72
C GLY A 155 20.23 -9.59 -4.91
N GLU A 156 19.54 -8.71 -4.19
CA GLU A 156 18.43 -9.08 -3.32
C GLU A 156 17.08 -8.87 -4.01
N ASP A 157 16.01 -9.15 -3.27
CA ASP A 157 14.66 -8.86 -3.70
C ASP A 157 14.27 -7.40 -3.42
N ALA A 158 13.56 -6.81 -4.39
CA ALA A 158 12.86 -5.54 -4.24
C ALA A 158 11.43 -5.70 -4.78
N ARG A 159 10.44 -5.44 -3.93
CA ARG A 159 9.03 -5.62 -4.26
C ARG A 159 8.16 -4.53 -3.65
N VAL A 160 7.18 -4.06 -4.41
CA VAL A 160 6.20 -3.06 -4.00
C VAL A 160 4.80 -3.68 -4.03
N LEU A 161 4.04 -3.52 -2.96
CA LEU A 161 2.63 -3.89 -2.87
C LEU A 161 1.78 -2.65 -2.62
N SER A 162 0.79 -2.41 -3.47
CA SER A 162 -0.34 -1.53 -3.19
C SER A 162 -1.59 -2.34 -2.88
N VAL A 163 -2.16 -2.14 -1.70
CA VAL A 163 -3.44 -2.71 -1.29
C VAL A 163 -4.53 -1.67 -1.53
N LEU A 164 -5.39 -1.91 -2.51
CA LEU A 164 -6.53 -1.03 -2.80
C LEU A 164 -7.70 -1.78 -3.45
N GLY A 165 -7.61 -2.15 -4.73
CA GLY A 165 -8.77 -2.65 -5.46
C GLY A 165 -8.53 -3.06 -6.92
N ALA A 166 -7.45 -3.78 -7.21
CA ALA A 166 -7.17 -4.29 -8.56
C ALA A 166 -8.41 -4.97 -9.20
N GLY A 167 -8.75 -4.60 -10.43
CA GLY A 167 -9.94 -5.10 -11.13
C GLY A 167 -11.27 -4.42 -10.77
N TYR A 168 -11.28 -3.47 -9.83
CA TYR A 168 -12.48 -2.71 -9.43
C TYR A 168 -12.48 -1.27 -9.95
N GLY A 169 -11.66 -1.02 -10.98
CA GLY A 169 -11.51 0.28 -11.60
C GLY A 169 -12.66 0.71 -12.51
N MET A 170 -12.44 1.86 -13.17
CA MET A 170 -13.20 2.36 -14.32
C MET A 170 -12.26 3.07 -15.29
N GLU A 171 -12.73 3.39 -16.50
CA GLU A 171 -11.94 4.16 -17.47
C GLU A 171 -11.50 5.52 -16.91
N ALA A 172 -10.26 5.90 -17.22
CA ALA A 172 -9.68 7.16 -16.79
C ALA A 172 -10.28 8.34 -17.56
N ASP A 173 -10.78 9.34 -16.85
CA ASP A 173 -11.20 10.61 -17.41
C ASP A 173 -9.96 11.49 -17.63
N LEU A 174 -9.39 11.39 -18.83
CA LEU A 174 -8.16 12.09 -19.19
C LEU A 174 -8.31 13.62 -19.16
N LYS A 175 -9.54 14.14 -19.13
CA LYS A 175 -9.82 15.58 -19.05
C LYS A 175 -9.87 16.10 -17.62
N ASP A 176 -9.96 15.22 -16.62
CA ASP A 176 -10.09 15.58 -15.21
C ASP A 176 -9.44 14.55 -14.28
N LEU A 177 -8.15 14.27 -14.51
CA LEU A 177 -7.40 13.26 -13.73
C LEU A 177 -7.28 13.60 -12.23
N GLY A 178 -7.41 14.88 -11.87
CA GLY A 178 -7.45 15.34 -10.48
C GLY A 178 -8.84 15.27 -9.83
N LEU A 179 -9.88 14.86 -10.58
CA LEU A 179 -11.29 14.92 -10.21
C LEU A 179 -11.74 16.28 -9.66
N LYS A 180 -11.31 17.37 -10.29
CA LYS A 180 -11.60 18.73 -9.87
C LYS A 180 -13.02 19.15 -10.23
N THR A 181 -13.55 18.67 -11.35
CA THR A 181 -14.87 19.06 -11.86
C THR A 181 -15.86 17.90 -11.91
N SER A 182 -15.38 16.65 -12.02
CA SER A 182 -16.17 15.43 -12.16
C SER A 182 -16.21 14.57 -10.89
N TYR A 183 -15.91 15.16 -9.72
CA TYR A 183 -15.85 14.42 -8.46
C TYR A 183 -17.20 13.80 -8.09
N SER A 184 -17.18 12.51 -7.79
CA SER A 184 -18.17 11.86 -6.94
C SER A 184 -17.48 10.77 -6.13
N ILE A 185 -18.07 10.40 -4.99
CA ILE A 185 -17.51 9.35 -4.12
C ILE A 185 -17.28 8.04 -4.90
N PRO A 186 -18.23 7.54 -5.72
CA PRO A 186 -18.00 6.33 -6.52
C PRO A 186 -16.90 6.51 -7.57
N ARG A 187 -16.83 7.67 -8.24
CA ARG A 187 -15.80 7.95 -9.26
C ARG A 187 -14.41 7.97 -8.62
N ALA A 188 -14.21 8.74 -7.54
CA ALA A 188 -12.93 8.80 -6.85
C ALA A 188 -12.49 7.43 -6.31
N GLY A 189 -13.43 6.62 -5.81
CA GLY A 189 -13.19 5.26 -5.37
C GLY A 189 -12.81 4.28 -6.48
N ARG A 190 -13.34 4.45 -7.70
CA ARG A 190 -13.06 3.56 -8.86
C ARG A 190 -11.93 4.04 -9.76
N MET A 191 -11.63 5.33 -9.81
CA MET A 191 -10.48 5.82 -10.57
C MET A 191 -9.15 5.50 -9.90
N SER A 192 -9.09 5.56 -8.56
CA SER A 192 -7.86 5.28 -7.83
C SER A 192 -7.29 3.86 -8.09
N PRO A 193 -8.09 2.79 -8.17
CA PRO A 193 -7.62 1.49 -8.64
C PRO A 193 -7.08 1.49 -10.07
N THR A 194 -7.73 2.16 -11.01
CA THR A 194 -7.23 2.26 -12.39
C THR A 194 -5.90 3.00 -12.44
N TYR A 195 -5.78 4.13 -11.75
CA TYR A 195 -4.52 4.86 -11.67
C TYR A 195 -3.41 4.02 -11.01
N THR A 196 -3.77 3.19 -10.03
CA THR A 196 -2.85 2.26 -9.39
C THR A 196 -2.40 1.16 -10.35
N ASP A 197 -3.30 0.57 -11.15
CA ASP A 197 -2.94 -0.38 -12.21
C ASP A 197 -1.92 0.25 -13.19
N LEU A 198 -2.23 1.46 -13.66
CA LEU A 198 -1.40 2.20 -14.63
C LEU A 198 -0.04 2.60 -14.06
N MET A 199 0.03 3.09 -12.81
CA MET A 199 1.33 3.46 -12.22
C MET A 199 2.22 2.22 -12.04
N MET A 200 1.67 1.07 -11.67
CA MET A 200 2.47 -0.14 -11.46
C MET A 200 3.09 -0.59 -12.78
N GLU A 201 2.35 -0.50 -13.89
CA GLU A 201 2.88 -0.75 -15.23
C GLU A 201 3.95 0.26 -15.63
N SER A 202 3.75 1.56 -15.40
CA SER A 202 4.77 2.57 -15.68
C SER A 202 6.06 2.36 -14.89
N PHE A 203 5.95 2.00 -13.61
CA PHE A 203 7.11 1.68 -12.80
C PHE A 203 7.80 0.40 -13.26
N ALA A 204 7.04 -0.64 -13.62
CA ALA A 204 7.57 -1.88 -14.16
C ALA A 204 8.26 -1.71 -15.52
N GLU A 205 7.74 -0.83 -16.39
CA GLU A 205 8.37 -0.49 -17.67
C GLU A 205 9.75 0.16 -17.47
N GLN A 206 9.88 1.02 -16.45
CA GLN A 206 11.14 1.69 -16.10
C GLN A 206 12.09 0.81 -15.29
N HIS A 207 11.56 -0.15 -14.52
CA HIS A 207 12.31 -1.01 -13.60
C HIS A 207 11.82 -2.46 -13.69
N PRO A 208 12.08 -3.15 -14.81
CA PRO A 208 11.50 -4.47 -15.11
C PRO A 208 12.00 -5.60 -14.20
N ASP A 209 12.99 -5.34 -13.34
CA ASP A 209 13.56 -6.26 -12.37
C ASP A 209 13.04 -6.06 -10.92
N ILE A 210 12.09 -5.14 -10.70
CA ILE A 210 11.32 -4.98 -9.45
C ILE A 210 9.92 -5.55 -9.67
N ALA A 211 9.38 -6.22 -8.65
CA ALA A 211 7.96 -6.58 -8.65
C ALA A 211 7.08 -5.40 -8.20
N PHE A 212 6.09 -5.02 -9.00
CA PHE A 212 5.09 -4.00 -8.70
C PHE A 212 3.70 -4.63 -8.66
N VAL A 213 3.16 -4.80 -7.46
CA VAL A 213 1.94 -5.59 -7.23
C VAL A 213 0.79 -4.68 -6.81
N HIS A 214 -0.32 -4.71 -7.54
CA HIS A 214 -1.58 -4.11 -7.09
C HIS A 214 -2.54 -5.22 -6.67
N ALA A 215 -2.94 -5.22 -5.40
CA ALA A 215 -3.83 -6.22 -4.84
C ALA A 215 -5.17 -5.63 -4.42
N ASN A 216 -6.24 -6.37 -4.72
CA ASN A 216 -7.55 -6.16 -4.13
C ASN A 216 -7.68 -7.00 -2.86
N PRO A 217 -7.91 -6.42 -1.67
CA PRO A 217 -8.06 -7.19 -0.44
C PRO A 217 -9.43 -7.86 -0.28
N GLY A 218 -10.41 -7.53 -1.14
CA GLY A 218 -11.81 -7.92 -0.95
C GLY A 218 -12.44 -7.25 0.28
N GLY A 219 -13.52 -7.83 0.81
CA GLY A 219 -14.13 -7.39 2.05
C GLY A 219 -13.30 -7.81 3.26
N VAL A 220 -12.87 -6.85 4.09
CA VAL A 220 -12.05 -7.13 5.28
C VAL A 220 -12.62 -6.42 6.50
N ARG A 221 -12.80 -7.16 7.59
CA ARG A 221 -13.23 -6.62 8.88
C ARG A 221 -12.08 -5.81 9.50
N THR A 222 -12.19 -4.49 9.42
CA THR A 222 -11.20 -3.54 9.91
C THR A 222 -11.89 -2.37 10.63
N SER A 223 -11.15 -1.64 11.45
CA SER A 223 -11.66 -0.43 12.11
C SER A 223 -11.81 0.77 11.17
N LEU A 224 -11.78 0.58 9.84
CA LEU A 224 -11.91 1.67 8.86
C LEU A 224 -13.24 2.43 9.03
N LEU A 225 -14.34 1.70 9.28
CA LEU A 225 -15.66 2.31 9.54
C LEU A 225 -15.67 3.07 10.87
N GLU A 226 -15.09 2.50 11.92
CA GLU A 226 -15.02 3.14 13.25
C GLU A 226 -14.17 4.41 13.23
N HIS A 227 -13.06 4.42 12.48
CA HIS A 227 -12.24 5.62 12.30
C HIS A 227 -12.95 6.70 11.48
N ALA A 228 -13.75 6.32 10.50
CA ALA A 228 -14.54 7.24 9.70
C ALA A 228 -15.72 7.83 10.49
N TYR A 229 -16.37 7.00 11.31
CA TYR A 229 -17.57 7.33 12.07
C TYR A 229 -17.48 6.75 13.49
N PRO A 230 -16.80 7.44 14.43
CA PRO A 230 -16.60 6.95 15.80
C PRO A 230 -17.91 6.65 16.55
N SER A 231 -19.00 7.35 16.21
CA SER A 231 -20.34 7.11 16.76
C SER A 231 -20.90 5.72 16.40
N LEU A 232 -20.48 5.13 15.28
CA LEU A 232 -20.91 3.80 14.84
C LEU A 232 -20.10 2.67 15.49
N LYS A 233 -19.12 2.97 16.35
CA LYS A 233 -18.28 1.97 17.03
C LYS A 233 -19.08 0.95 17.85
N ARG A 234 -20.24 1.35 18.39
CA ARG A 234 -21.11 0.41 19.14
C ARG A 234 -21.90 -0.55 18.24
N LEU A 235 -21.98 -0.28 16.94
CA LEU A 235 -22.67 -1.08 15.94
C LEU A 235 -21.72 -1.97 15.12
N SER A 236 -20.40 -1.81 15.28
CA SER A 236 -19.41 -2.52 14.47
C SER A 236 -19.46 -4.04 14.66
N GLY A 237 -19.70 -4.53 15.87
CA GLY A 237 -19.82 -5.98 16.13
C GLY A 237 -21.01 -6.65 15.42
N ALA A 238 -22.16 -5.97 15.34
CA ALA A 238 -23.32 -6.49 14.62
C ALA A 238 -23.12 -6.44 13.10
N PHE A 239 -22.45 -5.39 12.60
CA PHE A 239 -22.08 -5.25 11.20
C PHE A 239 -21.06 -6.33 10.78
N ASP A 240 -20.07 -6.60 11.62
CA ASP A 240 -19.06 -7.64 11.39
C ASP A 240 -19.67 -9.05 11.38
N LEU A 241 -20.67 -9.32 12.23
CA LEU A 241 -21.40 -10.58 12.22
C LEU A 241 -22.21 -10.77 10.93
N LEU A 242 -22.94 -9.72 10.52
CA LEU A 242 -23.75 -9.76 9.29
C LEU A 242 -22.89 -9.97 8.03
N LEU A 243 -21.73 -9.30 7.97
CA LEU A 243 -20.83 -9.40 6.83
C LEU A 243 -19.85 -10.57 6.92
N TYR A 244 -19.86 -11.36 8.00
CA TYR A 244 -18.91 -12.44 8.23
C TYR A 244 -18.77 -13.40 7.03
N PRO A 245 -19.86 -13.87 6.37
CA PRO A 245 -19.75 -14.78 5.22
C PRO A 245 -19.08 -14.15 3.98
N PHE A 246 -19.04 -12.81 3.89
CA PHE A 246 -18.54 -12.07 2.75
C PHE A 246 -17.20 -11.37 3.01
N THR A 247 -16.64 -11.53 4.21
CA THR A 247 -15.45 -10.80 4.65
C THR A 247 -14.40 -11.73 5.25
N ASN A 248 -13.13 -11.32 5.16
CA ASN A 248 -12.03 -11.97 5.85
C ASN A 248 -11.65 -11.21 7.13
N SER A 249 -10.99 -11.91 8.05
CA SER A 249 -10.28 -11.24 9.12
C SER A 249 -9.09 -10.45 8.53
N ALA A 250 -8.65 -9.40 9.21
CA ALA A 250 -7.43 -8.69 8.80
C ALA A 250 -6.21 -9.62 8.77
N ALA A 251 -6.13 -10.61 9.66
CA ALA A 251 -5.06 -11.59 9.71
C ALA A 251 -5.05 -12.53 8.49
N ASP A 252 -6.20 -13.03 8.06
CA ASP A 252 -6.27 -13.90 6.88
C ASP A 252 -6.02 -13.11 5.59
N CYS A 253 -6.56 -11.88 5.51
CA CYS A 253 -6.26 -10.96 4.43
C CYS A 253 -4.74 -10.70 4.33
N ALA A 254 -4.08 -10.48 5.47
CA ALA A 254 -2.65 -10.24 5.52
C ALA A 254 -1.82 -11.39 4.92
N GLU A 255 -2.20 -12.65 5.17
CA GLU A 255 -1.52 -13.80 4.57
C GLU A 255 -1.67 -13.82 3.04
N TYR A 256 -2.85 -13.46 2.52
CA TYR A 256 -3.06 -13.35 1.07
C TYR A 256 -2.35 -12.14 0.46
N MET A 257 -2.25 -11.02 1.17
CA MET A 257 -1.48 -9.84 0.71
C MET A 257 0.02 -10.12 0.68
N LEU A 258 0.55 -10.84 1.68
CA LEU A 258 1.94 -11.32 1.64
C LEU A 258 2.16 -12.34 0.53
N TYR A 259 1.21 -13.26 0.33
CA TYR A 259 1.30 -14.21 -0.77
C TYR A 259 1.33 -13.50 -2.12
N ALA A 260 0.43 -12.54 -2.33
CA ALA A 260 0.38 -11.70 -3.52
C ALA A 260 1.74 -11.01 -3.77
N LEU A 261 2.36 -10.45 -2.73
CA LEU A 261 3.65 -9.78 -2.79
C LEU A 261 4.81 -10.75 -3.09
N LEU A 262 4.89 -11.86 -2.35
CA LEU A 262 6.05 -12.76 -2.38
C LEU A 262 6.05 -13.71 -3.58
N GLN A 263 4.86 -14.05 -4.09
CA GLN A 263 4.71 -14.98 -5.22
C GLN A 263 4.55 -14.26 -6.57
N SER A 264 4.68 -12.94 -6.60
CA SER A 264 4.75 -12.17 -7.85
C SER A 264 6.19 -12.12 -8.36
N GLY A 265 6.35 -12.39 -9.66
CA GLY A 265 7.60 -12.16 -10.38
C GLY A 265 7.87 -10.67 -10.60
N ASN A 266 8.99 -10.37 -11.25
CA ASN A 266 9.35 -9.00 -11.62
C ASN A 266 8.33 -8.43 -12.62
N GLY A 267 8.25 -7.09 -12.66
CA GLY A 267 7.28 -6.37 -13.46
C GLY A 267 5.95 -6.14 -12.73
N ALA A 268 4.94 -5.69 -13.47
CA ALA A 268 3.63 -5.36 -12.92
C ALA A 268 2.74 -6.60 -12.80
N SER A 269 2.04 -6.75 -11.69
CA SER A 269 1.03 -7.80 -11.50
C SER A 269 -0.20 -7.30 -10.77
N ARG A 270 -1.35 -7.87 -11.13
CA ARG A 270 -2.66 -7.56 -10.54
C ARG A 270 -3.15 -8.79 -9.79
N ARG A 271 -3.53 -8.61 -8.52
CA ARG A 271 -3.84 -9.71 -7.61
C ARG A 271 -5.23 -9.56 -6.99
N GLY A 272 -5.93 -10.69 -6.89
CA GLY A 272 -7.25 -10.76 -6.28
C GLY A 272 -7.21 -10.92 -4.76
N SER A 273 -8.38 -11.20 -4.17
CA SER A 273 -8.57 -11.20 -2.71
C SER A 273 -7.91 -12.35 -1.98
N LYS A 274 -7.50 -13.40 -2.69
CA LYS A 274 -6.70 -14.51 -2.16
C LYS A 274 -5.27 -14.51 -2.72
N GLY A 275 -4.84 -13.40 -3.31
CA GLY A 275 -3.50 -13.24 -3.89
C GLY A 275 -3.28 -13.98 -5.21
N GLU A 276 -4.33 -14.52 -5.82
CA GLU A 276 -4.30 -15.07 -7.17
C GLU A 276 -4.02 -14.00 -8.23
N ASP A 277 -3.35 -14.38 -9.31
CA ASP A 277 -3.22 -13.52 -10.49
C ASP A 277 -4.58 -13.35 -11.17
N ILE A 278 -4.98 -12.10 -11.42
CA ILE A 278 -6.22 -11.78 -12.14
C ILE A 278 -5.94 -11.29 -13.57
N GLY A 279 -4.68 -11.22 -13.99
CA GLY A 279 -4.27 -10.74 -15.31
C GLY A 279 -4.95 -9.44 -15.71
N LYS A 280 -5.52 -9.42 -16.92
CA LYS A 280 -6.25 -8.26 -17.48
C LYS A 280 -7.75 -8.25 -17.15
N TRP A 281 -8.23 -9.03 -16.18
CA TRP A 281 -9.64 -8.99 -15.78
C TRP A 281 -10.03 -7.58 -15.33
N ARG A 282 -11.02 -6.98 -16.01
CA ARG A 282 -11.46 -5.58 -15.77
C ARG A 282 -10.28 -4.61 -15.71
N TYR A 283 -9.37 -4.71 -16.67
CA TYR A 283 -8.29 -3.78 -16.88
C TYR A 283 -8.75 -2.63 -17.80
N PHE A 284 -8.48 -1.40 -17.40
CA PHE A 284 -8.95 -0.17 -18.08
C PHE A 284 -7.79 0.69 -18.58
N GLY A 285 -6.64 0.08 -18.88
CA GLY A 285 -5.46 0.81 -19.33
C GLY A 285 -5.28 0.83 -20.84
N SER A 286 -4.76 1.95 -21.32
CA SER A 286 -4.22 2.17 -22.65
C SER A 286 -2.86 2.87 -22.51
N ASP A 287 -2.02 2.84 -23.54
CA ASP A 287 -0.73 3.56 -23.50
C ASP A 287 -0.93 5.07 -23.31
N GLU A 288 -1.98 5.63 -23.92
CA GLU A 288 -2.38 7.03 -23.72
C GLU A 288 -2.74 7.30 -22.26
N ALA A 289 -3.61 6.48 -21.66
CA ALA A 289 -4.01 6.66 -20.26
C ALA A 289 -2.83 6.47 -19.31
N ARG A 290 -1.95 5.48 -19.56
CA ARG A 290 -0.75 5.23 -18.76
C ARG A 290 0.17 6.45 -18.77
N LYS A 291 0.46 7.01 -19.94
CA LYS A 291 1.28 8.21 -20.09
C LYS A 291 0.62 9.43 -19.43
N ALA A 292 -0.67 9.66 -19.69
CA ALA A 292 -1.38 10.81 -19.14
C ALA A 292 -1.43 10.79 -17.61
N VAL A 293 -1.72 9.64 -17.01
CA VAL A 293 -1.74 9.47 -15.54
C VAL A 293 -0.34 9.66 -14.94
N TRP A 294 0.72 9.18 -15.61
CA TRP A 294 2.09 9.37 -15.16
C TRP A 294 2.52 10.84 -15.17
N GLU A 295 2.29 11.55 -16.27
CA GLU A 295 2.63 12.98 -16.39
C GLU A 295 1.80 13.83 -15.43
N HIS A 296 0.50 13.55 -15.30
CA HIS A 296 -0.36 14.20 -14.32
C HIS A 296 0.16 14.02 -12.90
N SER A 297 0.59 12.80 -12.55
CA SER A 297 1.09 12.51 -11.20
C SER A 297 2.35 13.28 -10.89
N LYS A 298 3.32 13.33 -11.81
CA LYS A 298 4.52 14.16 -11.64
C LYS A 298 4.16 15.64 -11.44
N ALA A 299 3.32 16.19 -12.31
CA ALA A 299 2.91 17.59 -12.23
C ALA A 299 2.19 17.91 -10.91
N GLU A 300 1.31 17.02 -10.42
CA GLU A 300 0.65 17.18 -9.13
C GLU A 300 1.64 17.12 -7.95
N MET A 301 2.68 16.28 -8.03
CA MET A 301 3.71 16.22 -6.99
C MET A 301 4.55 17.50 -6.98
N ASP A 302 5.01 17.97 -8.14
CA ASP A 302 5.78 19.21 -8.26
C ASP A 302 4.96 20.40 -7.74
N ARG A 303 3.67 20.49 -8.10
CA ARG A 303 2.77 21.52 -7.60
C ARG A 303 2.60 21.45 -6.09
N ALA A 304 2.38 20.25 -5.52
CA ALA A 304 2.18 20.09 -4.09
C ALA A 304 3.41 20.51 -3.26
N LEU A 305 4.61 20.30 -3.80
CA LEU A 305 5.88 20.67 -3.18
C LEU A 305 6.24 22.15 -3.37
N ALA A 306 5.77 22.79 -4.44
CA ALA A 306 6.01 24.22 -4.71
C ALA A 306 5.16 25.16 -3.83
N ILE A 307 4.11 24.67 -3.19
CA ILE A 307 3.28 25.47 -2.28
C ILE A 307 4.07 25.71 -0.98
N SER A 308 4.62 26.91 -0.83
CA SER A 308 5.19 27.39 0.43
C SER A 308 4.15 27.28 1.56
N GLY A 309 4.56 26.65 2.66
CA GLY A 309 3.75 26.54 3.88
C GLY A 309 3.69 27.83 4.68
#